data_AF-A0A1G1HLG5-F1
#
_entry.id   AF-A0A1G1HLG5-F1
#
_cell.length_a   1.000
_cell.length_b   1.000
_cell.length_c   1.000
_cell.angle_alpha   90.00
_cell.angle_beta   90.00
_cell.angle_gamma   90.00
#
_symmetry.space_group_name_H-M   'P 1'
#
loop_
_entity.id
_entity.type
_entity.pdbx_description
1 polymer ?
#
loop_
_entity_poly.entity_id
_entity_poly.type
_entity_poly.pdbx_seq_one_letter_code
_entity_poly.pdbx_strand_id
1 'polypeptide(L)'
;MFSMPEEFSITNGMGEMTNFSAPFKLLSMANEFERAGVILYAVELYTKILDNYPDTFEAVASRLALFLIASRYENDGKKESAIAIIRRISTIK
;
A
#
# COMPACT_ATOMS: atom_id res chain seq x y z
N MET A 1 12.08 12.79 -18.60
CA MET A 1 11.57 13.49 -17.41
C MET A 1 10.11 13.13 -17.26
N PHE A 2 9.75 12.31 -16.28
CA PHE A 2 8.34 12.06 -15.95
C PHE A 2 7.92 13.12 -14.94
N SER A 3 7.20 14.14 -15.39
CA SER A 3 6.53 15.09 -14.52
C SER A 3 5.28 14.43 -13.95
N MET A 4 5.24 14.22 -12.62
CA MET A 4 4.02 13.80 -11.93
C MET A 4 2.97 14.92 -12.02
N PRO A 5 1.70 14.63 -12.34
CA PRO A 5 0.67 15.64 -12.34
C PRO A 5 0.18 15.95 -10.92
N GLU A 6 -0.35 17.17 -10.80
CA GLU A 6 -0.73 17.92 -9.61
C GLU A 6 -1.68 17.20 -8.65
N GLU A 7 -1.56 17.61 -7.39
CA GLU A 7 -2.25 17.11 -6.20
C GLU A 7 -3.75 16.90 -6.40
N PHE A 8 -4.17 15.63 -6.38
CA PHE A 8 -5.59 15.29 -6.35
C PHE A 8 -6.18 15.73 -5.00
N SER A 9 -7.02 16.76 -5.03
CA SER A 9 -7.59 17.42 -3.86
C SER A 9 -9.02 16.95 -3.63
N ILE A 10 -9.30 16.29 -2.50
CA ILE A 10 -10.67 15.94 -2.08
C ILE A 10 -11.09 16.95 -1.00
N THR A 11 -12.04 17.82 -1.33
CA THR A 11 -12.61 18.78 -0.37
C THR A 11 -13.68 18.08 0.47
N ASN A 12 -13.44 17.89 1.77
CA ASN A 12 -14.53 17.61 2.69
C ASN A 12 -15.32 18.90 2.96
N GLY A 13 -16.63 18.76 3.20
CA GLY A 13 -17.63 19.84 3.30
C GLY A 13 -17.47 20.86 4.43
N MET A 14 -16.28 21.02 5.01
CA MET A 14 -15.95 22.03 6.02
C MET A 14 -14.74 22.90 5.67
N GLY A 15 -14.22 22.86 4.44
CA GLY A 15 -13.25 23.86 3.96
C GLY A 15 -11.87 23.82 4.60
N GLU A 16 -11.55 22.81 5.41
CA GLU A 16 -10.19 22.57 5.89
C GLU A 16 -9.40 21.78 4.85
N MET A 17 -8.30 22.36 4.34
CA MET A 17 -7.29 21.64 3.56
C MET A 17 -6.62 20.62 4.47
N THR A 18 -7.16 19.40 4.52
CA THR A 18 -6.46 18.28 5.13
C THR A 18 -5.37 17.83 4.17
N ASN A 19 -4.19 18.45 4.27
CA ASN A 19 -2.97 17.97 3.63
C ASN A 19 -2.59 16.63 4.26
N PHE A 20 -3.17 15.55 3.74
CA PHE A 20 -2.82 14.20 4.17
C PHE A 20 -1.35 13.92 3.87
N SER A 21 -0.69 13.24 4.80
CA SER A 21 0.70 12.81 4.63
C SER A 21 0.83 11.94 3.37
N ALA A 22 1.99 11.98 2.72
CA ALA A 22 2.29 11.10 1.59
C ALA A 22 2.03 9.61 1.90
N PRO A 23 2.48 9.03 3.04
CA PRO A 23 2.18 7.64 3.37
C PRO A 23 0.69 7.37 3.57
N PHE A 24 -0.07 8.31 4.15
CA PHE A 24 -1.53 8.18 4.26
C PHE A 24 -2.20 8.07 2.88
N LYS A 25 -1.86 8.98 1.95
CA LYS A 25 -2.41 8.98 0.60
C LYS A 25 -2.09 7.68 -0.14
N LEU A 26 -0.85 7.20 -0.02
CA LEU A 26 -0.44 5.92 -0.60
C LEU A 26 -1.21 4.75 0.01
N LEU A 27 -1.41 4.74 1.33
CA LEU A 27 -2.13 3.69 2.03
C LEU A 27 -3.61 3.66 1.60
N SER A 28 -4.26 4.82 1.54
CA SER A 28 -5.64 4.95 1.07
C SER A 28 -5.82 4.39 -0.34
N MET A 29 -4.90 4.73 -1.25
CA MET A 29 -4.92 4.26 -2.64
C MET A 29 -4.64 2.75 -2.73
N ALA A 30 -3.69 2.23 -1.94
CA ALA A 30 -3.40 0.80 -1.90
C ALA A 30 -4.63 0.00 -1.43
N ASN A 31 -5.31 0.47 -0.39
CA ASN A 31 -6.56 -0.12 0.10
C ASN A 31 -7.67 -0.07 -0.96
N GLU A 32 -7.75 0.99 -1.78
CA GLU A 32 -8.70 1.07 -2.90
C GLU A 32 -8.42 0.01 -3.97
N PHE A 33 -7.16 -0.15 -4.38
CA PHE A 33 -6.78 -1.19 -5.33
C PHE A 33 -7.04 -2.60 -4.78
N GLU A 34 -6.78 -2.83 -3.49
CA GLU A 34 -7.06 -4.12 -2.86
C GLU A 34 -8.57 -4.43 -2.89
N ARG A 35 -9.42 -3.47 -2.48
CA ARG A 35 -10.88 -3.63 -2.54
C ARG A 35 -11.39 -3.85 -3.96
N ALA A 36 -10.76 -3.22 -4.95
CA ALA A 36 -11.09 -3.40 -6.36
C ALA A 36 -10.56 -4.74 -6.95
N GLY A 37 -9.80 -5.52 -6.18
CA GLY A 37 -9.21 -6.78 -6.63
C GLY A 37 -7.97 -6.60 -7.51
N VAL A 38 -7.46 -5.38 -7.66
CA VAL A 38 -6.25 -5.08 -8.43
C VAL A 38 -5.03 -5.27 -7.54
N ILE A 39 -4.85 -6.52 -7.08
CA ILE A 39 -3.91 -6.86 -6.00
C ILE A 39 -2.45 -6.48 -6.32
N LEU A 40 -2.04 -6.54 -7.60
CA LEU A 40 -0.69 -6.15 -8.00
C LEU A 40 -0.35 -4.71 -7.60
N TYR A 41 -1.24 -3.75 -7.91
CA TYR A 41 -1.01 -2.35 -7.57
C TYR A 41 -1.13 -2.07 -6.08
N ALA A 42 -2.01 -2.79 -5.37
CA ALA A 42 -2.06 -2.71 -3.92
C ALA A 42 -0.71 -3.13 -3.30
N VAL A 43 -0.16 -4.27 -3.73
CA VAL A 43 1.13 -4.78 -3.26
C VAL A 43 2.28 -3.80 -3.57
N GLU A 44 2.31 -3.22 -4.77
CA GLU A 44 3.32 -2.21 -5.14
C GLU A 44 3.28 -0.99 -4.21
N LEU A 45 2.09 -0.45 -3.94
CA LEU A 45 1.94 0.72 -3.09
C LEU A 45 2.24 0.43 -1.62
N TYR A 46 1.76 -0.69 -1.08
CA TYR A 46 2.13 -1.13 0.26
C TYR A 46 3.64 -1.27 0.39
N THR A 47 4.30 -1.89 -0.59
CA THR A 47 5.76 -2.05 -0.60
C THR A 47 6.47 -0.69 -0.65
N LYS A 48 5.98 0.24 -1.47
CA LYS A 48 6.52 1.60 -1.56
C LYS A 48 6.43 2.36 -0.23
N ILE A 49 5.38 2.13 0.56
CA ILE A 49 5.25 2.72 1.90
C ILE A 49 6.35 2.18 2.82
N LEU A 50 6.57 0.86 2.79
CA LEU A 50 7.62 0.23 3.60
C LEU A 50 9.02 0.73 3.24
N ASP A 51 9.31 0.91 1.95
CA ASP A 51 10.64 1.34 1.49
C ASP A 51 10.93 2.81 1.82
N ASN A 52 9.93 3.70 1.74
CA ASN A 52 10.15 5.15 1.82
C ASN A 52 9.74 5.77 3.16
N TYR A 53 8.86 5.09 3.91
CA TYR A 53 8.29 5.58 5.16
C TYR A 53 8.29 4.50 6.25
N PRO A 54 9.42 3.81 6.52
CA PRO A 54 9.46 2.61 7.36
C PRO A 54 8.97 2.82 8.80
N ASP A 55 9.17 4.02 9.36
CA ASP A 55 8.86 4.36 10.76
C ASP A 55 7.47 5.01 10.94
N THR A 56 6.53 4.69 10.06
CA THR A 56 5.17 5.26 10.08
C THR A 56 4.11 4.23 10.46
N PHE A 57 2.97 4.70 10.97
CA PHE A 57 1.82 3.84 11.23
C PHE A 57 1.35 3.14 9.94
N GLU A 58 1.40 3.85 8.82
CA GLU A 58 1.04 3.34 7.51
C GLU A 58 1.96 2.22 7.04
N ALA A 59 3.24 2.23 7.42
CA ALA A 59 4.13 1.10 7.18
C ALA A 59 3.70 -0.13 7.99
N VAL A 60 3.30 0.01 9.25
CA VAL A 60 2.76 -1.10 10.05
C VAL A 60 1.49 -1.68 9.39
N ALA A 61 0.57 -0.82 8.97
CA ALA A 61 -0.64 -1.23 8.26
C ALA A 61 -0.32 -1.94 6.93
N SER A 62 0.65 -1.43 6.17
CA SER A 62 1.09 -2.00 4.90
C SER A 62 1.72 -3.38 5.07
N ARG A 63 2.53 -3.60 6.12
CA ARG A 63 3.09 -4.93 6.44
C ARG A 63 1.97 -5.94 6.71
N LEU A 64 0.96 -5.54 7.49
CA LEU A 64 -0.18 -6.39 7.79
C LEU A 64 -0.99 -6.71 6.52
N ALA A 65 -1.29 -5.73 5.69
CA ALA A 65 -2.03 -5.94 4.45
C ALA A 65 -1.31 -6.91 3.51
N LEU A 66 0.00 -6.72 3.32
CA LEU A 66 0.82 -7.62 2.50
C LEU A 66 0.83 -9.06 3.06
N PHE A 67 0.91 -9.22 4.39
CA PHE A 67 0.80 -10.53 5.01
C PHE A 67 -0.55 -11.21 4.75
N LEU A 68 -1.66 -10.47 4.86
CA LEU A 68 -3.00 -10.99 4.59
C LEU A 68 -3.18 -11.38 3.11
N ILE A 69 -2.63 -10.60 2.18
CA ILE A 69 -2.62 -10.93 0.75
C ILE A 69 -1.82 -12.23 0.53
N ALA A 70 -0.63 -12.34 1.12
CA ALA A 70 0.19 -13.55 0.99
C ALA A 70 -0.54 -14.79 1.54
N SER A 71 -1.20 -14.68 2.69
CA SER A 71 -2.00 -15.77 3.27
C SER A 71 -3.16 -16.18 2.36
N ARG A 72 -3.85 -15.21 1.72
CA ARG A 72 -4.89 -15.51 0.72
C ARG A 72 -4.31 -16.25 -0.48
N TYR A 73 -3.17 -15.81 -1.01
CA TYR A 73 -2.49 -16.49 -2.11
C TYR A 73 -2.08 -17.91 -1.75
N GLU A 74 -1.63 -18.15 -0.52
CA GLU A 74 -1.34 -19.49 -0.03
C GLU A 74 -2.59 -20.37 -0.03
N ASN A 75 -3.71 -19.87 0.50
CA ASN A 75 -4.99 -20.59 0.52
C ASN A 75 -5.55 -20.88 -0.88
N ASP A 76 -5.29 -19.99 -1.85
CA ASP A 76 -5.65 -20.15 -3.25
C ASP A 76 -4.70 -21.11 -4.01
N GLY A 77 -3.68 -21.66 -3.36
CA GLY A 77 -2.66 -22.52 -3.97
C GLY A 77 -1.57 -21.77 -4.75
N LYS A 78 -1.58 -20.43 -4.74
CA LYS A 78 -0.59 -19.55 -5.41
C LYS A 78 0.67 -19.38 -4.54
N LYS A 79 1.30 -20.50 -4.18
CA LYS A 79 2.41 -20.55 -3.22
C LYS A 79 3.59 -19.66 -3.58
N GLU A 80 4.01 -19.64 -4.84
CA GLU A 80 5.15 -18.82 -5.28
C GLU A 80 4.87 -17.31 -5.10
N SER A 81 3.65 -16.86 -5.39
CA SER A 81 3.25 -15.47 -5.18
C SER A 81 3.21 -15.11 -3.70
N ALA A 82 2.72 -16.01 -2.84
CA ALA A 82 2.76 -15.83 -1.39
C ALA A 82 4.20 -15.71 -0.87
N ILE A 83 5.09 -16.62 -1.28
CA ILE A 83 6.51 -16.63 -0.90
C ILE A 83 7.20 -15.35 -1.34
N ALA A 84 6.94 -14.87 -2.56
CA ALA A 84 7.50 -13.63 -3.08
C ALA A 84 7.15 -12.43 -2.18
N ILE A 85 5.88 -12.32 -1.77
CA ILE A 85 5.43 -11.24 -0.87
C ILE A 85 6.09 -11.37 0.51
N ILE A 86 6.09 -12.56 1.12
CA ILE A 86 6.70 -12.75 2.44
C ILE A 86 8.19 -12.41 2.44
N ARG A 87 8.94 -12.88 1.43
CA ARG A 87 10.36 -12.55 1.28
C ARG A 87 10.57 -11.04 1.19
N ARG A 88 9.71 -10.33 0.45
CA ARG A 88 9.79 -8.87 0.34
C ARG A 88 9.64 -8.20 1.70
N ILE A 89 8.59 -8.53 2.46
CA ILE A 89 8.35 -7.94 3.79
C ILE A 89 9.50 -8.24 4.75
N SER A 90 10.07 -9.45 4.73
CA SER A 90 11.16 -9.85 5.63
C SER A 90 12.49 -9.14 5.34
N THR A 91 12.70 -8.66 4.11
CA THR A 91 13.92 -7.94 3.74
C THR A 91 13.92 -6.46 4.14
N ILE A 92 12.74 -5.88 4.35
CA ILE A 92 12.59 -4.47 4.70
C ILE A 92 12.74 -4.34 6.22
N LYS A 93 13.83 -3.71 6.66
CA LYS A 93 14.11 -3.46 8.09
C LYS A 93 13.23 -2.34 8.59
#